data_AF-A0A2V8DDT8-F1
#
_entry.id   AF-A0A2V8DDT8-F1
#
_cell.length_a   1.000
_cell.length_b   1.000
_cell.length_c   1.000
_cell.angle_alpha   90.00
_cell.angle_beta   90.00
_cell.angle_gamma   90.00
#
_symmetry.space_group_name_H-M   'P 1'
#
loop_
_entity.id
_entity.type
_entity.pdbx_description
1 polymer ?
#
loop_
_entity_poly.entity_id
_entity_poly.type
_entity_poly.pdbx_seq_one_letter_code
_entity_poly.pdbx_strand_id
1 'polypeptide(L)'
;MNRPTKSARLSRKDFLRVVAGGATGAVAAAASGGGGSMEGRAALQGTGNPRKRTKAELKGATDAVVKFITGTKLERFPGDVVAQGKRCLIDGFAVILAGSTVPGSAIVRQHVGATTEKKEASIFGPQPMMAPAAQAALANGAAGHAMDFDDTQLSTTPDRTYGLLTHPTVPALASSLAVAEQRKTSGADFLESFITGFEVECKIAE
;
A
#
# COMPACT_ATOMS: atom_id res chain seq x y z
N MET A 1 -22.18 24.85 22.21
CA MET A 1 -20.99 23.96 22.19
C MET A 1 -21.21 22.85 21.18
N ASN A 2 -20.56 22.94 20.02
CA ASN A 2 -20.78 22.05 18.87
C ASN A 2 -19.78 20.88 18.93
N ARG A 3 -20.25 19.63 19.02
CA ARG A 3 -19.38 18.43 19.05
C ARG A 3 -18.79 18.17 17.66
N PRO A 4 -17.51 17.78 17.53
CA PRO A 4 -16.92 17.42 16.24
C PRO A 4 -17.51 16.11 15.72
N THR A 5 -17.95 16.12 14.46
CA THR A 5 -18.52 14.97 13.76
C THR A 5 -17.43 13.92 13.47
N LYS A 6 -17.65 12.68 13.94
CA LYS A 6 -16.77 11.54 13.67
C LYS A 6 -16.77 11.24 12.17
N SER A 7 -15.62 11.43 11.52
CA SER A 7 -15.41 11.09 10.11
C SER A 7 -15.71 9.61 9.82
N ALA A 8 -16.46 9.39 8.74
CA ALA A 8 -16.94 8.10 8.28
C ALA A 8 -15.82 7.29 7.61
N ARG A 9 -15.42 6.16 8.20
CA ARG A 9 -14.50 5.19 7.58
C ARG A 9 -15.23 4.40 6.50
N LEU A 10 -14.75 4.40 5.25
CA LEU A 10 -15.18 3.45 4.21
C LEU A 10 -14.73 2.04 4.60
N SER A 11 -15.60 1.02 4.48
CA SER A 11 -15.17 -0.37 4.67
C SER A 11 -14.63 -0.93 3.36
N ARG A 12 -13.75 -1.94 3.42
CA ARG A 12 -13.21 -2.64 2.22
C ARG A 12 -14.32 -3.12 1.27
N LYS A 13 -15.45 -3.57 1.81
CA LYS A 13 -16.64 -3.97 1.05
C LYS A 13 -17.36 -2.80 0.36
N ASP A 14 -17.34 -1.61 0.95
CA ASP A 14 -17.97 -0.42 0.37
C ASP A 14 -17.19 0.10 -0.84
N PHE A 15 -15.85 0.03 -0.79
CA PHE A 15 -14.97 0.37 -1.92
C PHE A 15 -15.18 -0.58 -3.10
N LEU A 16 -15.19 -1.90 -2.87
CA LEU A 16 -15.36 -2.91 -3.91
C LEU A 16 -16.68 -2.76 -4.70
N ARG A 17 -17.77 -2.39 -4.02
CA ARG A 17 -19.06 -2.16 -4.68
C ARG A 17 -19.07 -0.95 -5.62
N VAL A 18 -18.21 0.03 -5.35
CA VAL A 18 -18.10 1.26 -6.16
C VAL A 18 -17.26 0.99 -7.41
N VAL A 19 -16.18 0.22 -7.26
CA VAL A 19 -15.34 -0.21 -8.38
C VAL A 19 -16.12 -1.16 -9.31
N ALA A 20 -16.82 -2.14 -8.76
CA ALA A 20 -17.65 -3.06 -9.54
C ALA A 20 -18.80 -2.36 -10.29
N GLY A 21 -19.37 -1.29 -9.71
CA GLY A 21 -20.42 -0.49 -10.36
C GLY A 21 -19.94 0.37 -11.53
N GLY A 22 -18.64 0.60 -11.67
CA GLY A 22 -18.03 1.31 -12.81
C GLY A 22 -17.67 0.40 -13.99
N ALA A 23 -17.69 -0.92 -13.79
CA ALA A 23 -17.23 -1.92 -14.76
C ALA A 23 -18.36 -2.68 -15.48
N THR A 24 -19.63 -2.26 -15.34
CA THR A 24 -20.73 -2.82 -16.15
C THR A 24 -20.71 -2.21 -17.55
N GLY A 25 -19.77 -2.68 -18.35
CA GLY A 25 -19.57 -2.28 -19.75
C GLY A 25 -18.92 -3.37 -20.59
N ALA A 26 -19.28 -4.64 -20.38
CA ALA A 26 -19.19 -5.72 -21.37
C ALA A 26 -20.01 -6.92 -20.90
N VAL A 27 -21.04 -7.27 -21.66
CA VAL A 27 -21.99 -8.38 -21.39
C VAL A 27 -21.58 -9.60 -22.22
N ALA A 28 -21.66 -10.79 -21.63
CA ALA A 28 -22.33 -12.00 -22.15
C ALA A 28 -21.52 -13.33 -22.10
N ALA A 29 -22.13 -14.27 -21.36
CA ALA A 29 -22.37 -15.69 -21.68
C ALA A 29 -21.29 -16.78 -21.47
N ALA A 30 -21.55 -17.68 -20.50
CA ALA A 30 -21.71 -19.15 -20.62
C ALA A 30 -21.40 -19.81 -19.25
N ALA A 31 -22.38 -20.25 -18.45
CA ALA A 31 -23.18 -21.48 -18.52
C ALA A 31 -22.61 -22.67 -17.69
N SER A 32 -23.35 -22.96 -16.59
CA SER A 32 -23.71 -24.26 -15.99
C SER A 32 -22.70 -25.20 -15.30
N GLY A 33 -23.10 -25.62 -14.08
CA GLY A 33 -22.69 -26.84 -13.35
C GLY A 33 -21.82 -26.53 -12.13
N GLY A 34 -22.10 -26.95 -10.89
CA GLY A 34 -23.08 -27.85 -10.30
C GLY A 34 -22.45 -28.42 -9.02
N GLY A 35 -23.08 -28.19 -7.86
CA GLY A 35 -23.03 -28.99 -6.62
C GLY A 35 -21.70 -29.31 -5.93
N GLY A 36 -21.57 -28.91 -4.65
CA GLY A 36 -20.61 -29.54 -3.73
C GLY A 36 -20.25 -28.71 -2.50
N SER A 37 -20.93 -28.97 -1.39
CA SER A 37 -20.72 -28.40 -0.04
C SER A 37 -19.43 -28.87 0.64
N MET A 38 -18.75 -27.98 1.38
CA MET A 38 -18.19 -28.31 2.70
C MET A 38 -18.09 -27.05 3.58
N GLU A 39 -18.77 -27.11 4.72
CA GLU A 39 -18.73 -26.17 5.83
C GLU A 39 -17.49 -26.41 6.72
N GLY A 40 -16.94 -25.34 7.33
CA GLY A 40 -16.00 -25.53 8.43
C GLY A 40 -15.18 -24.34 8.94
N ARG A 41 -15.84 -23.41 9.67
CA ARG A 41 -15.31 -22.62 10.83
C ARG A 41 -14.31 -21.48 10.54
N ALA A 42 -14.33 -20.31 11.20
CA ALA A 42 -15.15 -19.76 12.28
C ALA A 42 -15.20 -18.22 12.15
N ALA A 43 -16.40 -17.65 12.29
CA ALA A 43 -16.65 -16.22 12.25
C ALA A 43 -16.52 -15.59 13.64
N LEU A 44 -15.67 -14.57 13.77
CA LEU A 44 -15.70 -13.64 14.91
C LEU A 44 -16.78 -12.59 14.64
N GLN A 45 -17.96 -12.79 15.24
CA GLN A 45 -19.08 -11.86 15.19
C GLN A 45 -18.85 -10.68 16.14
N GLY A 46 -18.52 -9.52 15.57
CA GLY A 46 -18.68 -8.24 16.25
C GLY A 46 -20.14 -7.79 16.20
N THR A 47 -20.83 -7.83 17.33
CA THR A 47 -22.21 -7.38 17.50
C THR A 47 -22.28 -5.85 17.43
N GLY A 48 -22.61 -5.31 16.26
CA GLY A 48 -22.88 -3.89 16.09
C GLY A 48 -23.77 -3.67 14.87
N ASN A 49 -25.00 -3.24 15.11
CA ASN A 49 -25.99 -2.93 14.08
C ASN A 49 -25.38 -1.95 13.04
N PRO A 50 -25.22 -2.32 11.76
CA PRO A 50 -24.60 -1.45 10.77
C PRO A 50 -25.56 -0.31 10.44
N ARG A 51 -25.32 0.87 11.04
CA ARG A 51 -25.97 2.11 10.59
C ARG A 51 -25.77 2.26 9.08
N LYS A 52 -26.86 2.33 8.32
CA LYS A 52 -26.87 2.64 6.88
C LYS A 52 -26.02 3.89 6.65
N ARG A 53 -24.83 3.69 6.10
CA ARG A 53 -23.95 4.79 5.66
C ARG A 53 -24.59 5.40 4.42
N THR A 54 -24.81 6.71 4.44
CA THR A 54 -25.15 7.46 3.23
C THR A 54 -23.99 7.26 2.26
N LYS A 55 -24.24 6.61 1.12
CA LYS A 55 -23.37 6.66 -0.05
C LYS A 55 -23.11 8.14 -0.34
N ALA A 56 -22.01 8.72 0.15
CA ALA A 56 -21.43 9.83 -0.58
C ALA A 56 -21.12 9.24 -1.94
N GLU A 57 -21.83 9.68 -2.99
CA GLU A 57 -21.69 9.11 -4.33
C GLU A 57 -20.20 9.14 -4.72
N LEU A 58 -19.59 7.96 -4.69
CA LEU A 58 -18.24 7.78 -5.19
C LEU A 58 -18.37 7.73 -6.71
N LYS A 59 -17.72 8.66 -7.39
CA LYS A 59 -17.76 8.81 -8.85
C LYS A 59 -16.70 7.92 -9.50
N GLY A 60 -16.77 6.63 -9.24
CA GLY A 60 -15.82 5.62 -9.74
C GLY A 60 -14.55 5.46 -8.89
N ALA A 61 -13.63 4.62 -9.40
CA ALA A 61 -12.44 4.19 -8.66
C ALA A 61 -11.48 5.35 -8.32
N THR A 62 -11.22 6.26 -9.27
CA THR A 62 -10.32 7.41 -9.06
C THR A 62 -10.81 8.32 -7.94
N ASP A 63 -12.10 8.67 -7.93
CA ASP A 63 -12.70 9.50 -6.88
C ASP A 63 -12.62 8.81 -5.50
N ALA A 64 -12.77 7.48 -5.47
CA ALA A 64 -12.61 6.71 -4.24
C ALA A 64 -11.18 6.74 -3.69
N VAL A 65 -10.18 6.57 -4.56
CA VAL A 65 -8.75 6.68 -4.17
C VAL A 65 -8.42 8.10 -3.69
N VAL A 66 -8.85 9.13 -4.40
CA VAL A 66 -8.61 10.53 -4.00
C VAL A 66 -9.23 10.83 -2.64
N LYS A 67 -10.49 10.43 -2.41
CA LYS A 67 -11.17 10.60 -1.11
C LYS A 67 -10.49 9.82 0.00
N PHE A 68 -9.98 8.62 -0.28
CA PHE A 68 -9.23 7.84 0.69
C PHE A 68 -7.93 8.56 1.08
N ILE A 69 -7.10 8.95 0.11
CA ILE A 69 -5.81 9.62 0.36
C ILE A 69 -6.02 10.94 1.12
N THR A 70 -6.97 11.77 0.68
CA THR A 70 -7.19 13.11 1.28
C THR A 70 -7.93 13.08 2.62
N GLY A 71 -8.71 12.01 2.89
CA GLY A 71 -9.50 11.87 4.11
C GLY A 71 -8.81 11.08 5.23
N THR A 72 -7.67 10.47 4.95
CA THR A 72 -6.94 9.61 5.88
C THR A 72 -6.16 10.42 6.92
N LYS A 73 -6.16 9.90 8.15
CA LYS A 73 -5.44 10.46 9.29
C LYS A 73 -4.94 9.33 10.19
N LEU A 74 -3.69 9.39 10.64
CA LEU A 74 -3.02 8.37 11.45
C LEU A 74 -3.80 8.08 12.74
N GLU A 75 -4.37 9.11 13.38
CA GLU A 75 -5.14 8.95 14.63
C GLU A 75 -6.43 8.14 14.41
N ARG A 76 -6.84 7.98 13.15
CA ARG A 76 -7.99 7.18 12.75
C ARG A 76 -7.58 5.79 12.28
N PHE A 77 -6.31 5.41 12.28
CA PHE A 77 -5.96 4.03 12.00
C PHE A 77 -6.26 3.13 13.21
N PRO A 78 -6.78 1.90 12.98
CA PRO A 78 -6.80 0.87 14.01
C PRO A 78 -5.38 0.63 14.57
N GLY A 79 -5.27 0.35 15.87
CA GLY A 79 -3.97 0.18 16.51
C GLY A 79 -3.17 -1.02 15.97
N ASP A 80 -3.87 -2.08 15.57
CA ASP A 80 -3.31 -3.25 14.89
C ASP A 80 -2.77 -2.91 13.50
N VAL A 81 -3.44 -2.03 12.74
CA VAL A 81 -2.94 -1.52 11.45
C VAL A 81 -1.65 -0.72 11.64
N VAL A 82 -1.60 0.15 12.66
CA VAL A 82 -0.38 0.91 12.98
C VAL A 82 0.77 -0.04 13.38
N ALA A 83 0.48 -1.07 14.17
CA ALA A 83 1.47 -2.06 14.57
C ALA A 83 2.00 -2.87 13.37
N GLN A 84 1.12 -3.31 12.47
CA GLN A 84 1.52 -4.01 11.24
C GLN A 84 2.30 -3.09 10.30
N GLY A 85 1.87 -1.84 10.12
CA GLY A 85 2.61 -0.87 9.32
C GLY A 85 4.05 -0.69 9.80
N LYS A 86 4.26 -0.59 11.12
CA LYS A 86 5.62 -0.54 11.70
C LYS A 86 6.41 -1.83 11.45
N ARG A 87 5.77 -2.99 11.49
CA ARG A 87 6.40 -4.28 11.22
C ARG A 87 6.84 -4.38 9.75
N CYS A 88 5.98 -3.99 8.81
CA CYS A 88 6.30 -3.87 7.40
C CYS A 88 7.47 -2.90 7.17
N LEU A 89 7.50 -1.75 7.85
CA LEU A 89 8.65 -0.84 7.76
C LEU A 89 9.97 -1.50 8.20
N ILE A 90 9.98 -2.19 9.35
CA ILE A 90 11.18 -2.86 9.86
C ILE A 90 11.66 -3.92 8.86
N ASP A 91 10.75 -4.74 8.35
CA ASP A 91 11.04 -5.75 7.33
C ASP A 91 11.55 -5.12 6.03
N GLY A 92 10.86 -4.11 5.52
CA GLY A 92 11.22 -3.34 4.34
C GLY A 92 12.63 -2.73 4.43
N PHE A 93 13.00 -2.15 5.57
CA PHE A 93 14.36 -1.66 5.78
C PHE A 93 15.40 -2.79 5.77
N ALA A 94 15.08 -3.94 6.36
CA ALA A 94 15.98 -5.08 6.39
C ALA A 94 16.25 -5.63 4.97
N VAL A 95 15.21 -5.79 4.15
CA VAL A 95 15.37 -6.28 2.77
C VAL A 95 16.05 -5.25 1.86
N ILE A 96 15.80 -3.94 2.04
CA ILE A 96 16.53 -2.89 1.33
C ILE A 96 18.03 -2.95 1.68
N LEU A 97 18.37 -3.07 2.97
CA LEU A 97 19.76 -3.17 3.42
C LEU A 97 20.44 -4.43 2.87
N ALA A 98 19.77 -5.59 2.92
CA ALA A 98 20.31 -6.82 2.36
C ALA A 98 20.52 -6.71 0.83
N GLY A 99 19.48 -6.31 0.11
CA GLY A 99 19.53 -6.20 -1.36
C GLY A 99 20.49 -5.12 -1.86
N SER A 100 20.75 -4.07 -1.08
CA SER A 100 21.73 -3.03 -1.44
C SER A 100 23.17 -3.55 -1.64
N THR A 101 23.45 -4.78 -1.20
CA THR A 101 24.77 -5.42 -1.32
C THR A 101 24.95 -6.24 -2.60
N VAL A 102 23.89 -6.45 -3.39
CA VAL A 102 23.95 -7.28 -4.61
C VAL A 102 24.48 -6.49 -5.82
N PRO A 103 25.07 -7.17 -6.82
CA PRO A 103 25.62 -6.49 -8.01
C PRO A 103 24.61 -5.61 -8.75
N GLY A 104 23.34 -6.03 -8.82
CA GLY A 104 22.27 -5.25 -9.47
C GLY A 104 22.06 -3.88 -8.83
N SER A 105 22.04 -3.81 -7.49
CA SER A 105 21.89 -2.55 -6.76
C SER A 105 23.10 -1.64 -6.93
N ALA A 106 24.31 -2.18 -7.09
CA ALA A 106 25.50 -1.38 -7.38
C ALA A 106 25.39 -0.63 -8.72
N ILE A 107 24.83 -1.26 -9.75
CA ILE A 107 24.58 -0.64 -11.06
C ILE A 107 23.60 0.53 -10.93
N VAL A 108 22.49 0.34 -10.21
CA VAL A 108 21.49 1.40 -10.01
C VAL A 108 22.09 2.57 -9.20
N ARG A 109 22.86 2.28 -8.15
CA ARG A 109 23.55 3.30 -7.35
C ARG A 109 24.55 4.10 -8.20
N GLN A 110 25.33 3.44 -9.06
CA GLN A 110 26.23 4.12 -9.99
C GLN A 110 25.48 5.04 -10.95
N HIS A 111 24.38 4.56 -11.53
CA HIS A 111 23.54 5.36 -12.43
C HIS A 111 23.02 6.62 -11.73
N VAL A 112 22.43 6.47 -10.54
CA VAL A 112 21.92 7.60 -9.76
C VAL A 112 23.03 8.59 -9.41
N GLY A 113 24.21 8.10 -9.02
CA GLY A 113 25.35 8.94 -8.65
C GLY A 113 25.92 9.78 -9.80
N ALA A 114 25.69 9.36 -11.04
CA ALA A 114 26.12 10.11 -12.22
C ALA A 114 25.15 11.23 -12.64
N THR A 115 23.94 11.30 -12.07
CA THR A 115 22.89 12.16 -12.64
C THR A 115 22.87 13.57 -12.07
N THR A 116 23.24 13.78 -10.79
CA THR A 116 23.09 15.09 -10.13
C THR A 116 23.76 15.16 -8.75
N GLU A 117 24.09 16.39 -8.31
CA GLU A 117 24.63 16.67 -6.98
C GLU A 117 23.57 16.98 -5.91
N LYS A 118 22.28 17.00 -6.27
CA LYS A 118 21.22 17.34 -5.31
C LYS A 118 21.07 16.24 -4.25
N LYS A 119 21.17 16.62 -2.97
CA LYS A 119 21.11 15.70 -1.82
C LYS A 119 19.82 15.92 -1.03
N GLU A 120 18.76 15.20 -1.41
CA GLU A 120 17.43 15.35 -0.79
C GLU A 120 17.04 14.17 0.09
N ALA A 121 17.45 12.96 -0.30
CA ALA A 121 17.12 11.73 0.40
C ALA A 121 18.26 10.72 0.32
N SER A 122 18.31 9.84 1.31
CA SER A 122 19.35 8.85 1.54
C SER A 122 19.15 7.60 0.69
N ILE A 123 20.26 7.02 0.24
CA ILE A 123 20.28 5.71 -0.43
C ILE A 123 20.99 4.71 0.47
N PHE A 124 20.26 3.68 0.88
CA PHE A 124 20.80 2.62 1.73
C PHE A 124 21.81 1.77 0.97
N GLY A 125 22.88 1.42 1.65
CA GLY A 125 23.89 0.52 1.13
C GLY A 125 25.25 0.64 1.78
N PRO A 126 26.25 -0.09 1.27
CA PRO A 126 27.56 -0.19 1.91
C PRO A 126 28.31 1.14 2.04
N GLN A 127 28.00 2.12 1.19
CA GLN A 127 28.55 3.48 1.26
C GLN A 127 27.43 4.50 1.44
N PRO A 128 27.60 5.51 2.32
CA PRO A 128 26.64 6.60 2.44
C PRO A 128 26.49 7.35 1.12
N MET A 129 25.25 7.58 0.69
CA MET A 129 24.94 8.28 -0.54
C MET A 129 23.60 9.01 -0.40
N MET A 130 23.49 10.20 -1.01
CA MET A 130 22.24 10.94 -1.11
C MET A 130 22.01 11.37 -2.56
N ALA A 131 20.76 11.49 -2.95
CA ALA A 131 20.33 11.86 -4.30
C ALA A 131 19.01 12.67 -4.25
N PRO A 132 18.48 13.16 -5.38
CA PRO A 132 17.13 13.70 -5.42
C PRO A 132 16.12 12.63 -4.97
N ALA A 133 15.02 13.07 -4.38
CA ALA A 133 14.07 12.16 -3.74
C ALA A 133 13.59 11.03 -4.67
N ALA A 134 13.26 11.34 -5.93
CA ALA A 134 12.83 10.35 -6.90
C ALA A 134 13.91 9.30 -7.22
N GLN A 135 15.18 9.71 -7.30
CA GLN A 135 16.28 8.78 -7.57
C GLN A 135 16.66 7.95 -6.34
N ALA A 136 16.56 8.54 -5.14
CA ALA A 136 16.75 7.79 -3.91
C ALA A 136 15.67 6.73 -3.73
N ALA A 137 14.40 7.07 -4.02
CA ALA A 137 13.30 6.10 -4.05
C ALA A 137 13.54 4.99 -5.08
N LEU A 138 14.02 5.31 -6.29
CA LEU A 138 14.38 4.32 -7.29
C LEU A 138 15.46 3.35 -6.78
N ALA A 139 16.55 3.87 -6.23
CA ALA A 139 17.66 3.05 -5.76
C ALA A 139 17.27 2.16 -4.56
N ASN A 140 16.55 2.73 -3.58
CA ASN A 140 16.08 1.98 -2.41
C ASN A 140 15.01 0.96 -2.81
N GLY A 141 14.10 1.29 -3.71
CA GLY A 141 13.07 0.37 -4.21
C GLY A 141 13.69 -0.81 -4.97
N ALA A 142 14.64 -0.53 -5.86
CA ALA A 142 15.39 -1.56 -6.58
C ALA A 142 16.15 -2.48 -5.60
N ALA A 143 16.78 -1.92 -4.57
CA ALA A 143 17.43 -2.70 -3.52
C ALA A 143 16.44 -3.55 -2.71
N GLY A 144 15.28 -3.01 -2.34
CA GLY A 144 14.27 -3.71 -1.56
C GLY A 144 13.74 -4.98 -2.21
N HIS A 145 13.68 -5.01 -3.55
CA HIS A 145 13.21 -6.16 -4.31
C HIS A 145 14.35 -6.97 -4.97
N ALA A 146 15.62 -6.58 -4.76
CA ALA A 146 16.74 -7.15 -5.51
C ALA A 146 16.97 -8.66 -5.28
N MET A 147 16.47 -9.18 -4.16
CA MET A 147 16.60 -10.58 -3.76
C MET A 147 15.27 -11.35 -3.77
N ASP A 148 14.17 -10.70 -4.16
CA ASP A 148 12.81 -11.28 -4.10
C ASP A 148 12.44 -11.80 -2.70
N PHE A 149 12.81 -11.04 -1.65
CA PHE A 149 12.62 -11.36 -0.23
C PHE A 149 11.60 -10.47 0.46
N ASP A 150 11.08 -9.46 -0.23
CA ASP A 150 10.07 -8.55 0.27
C ASP A 150 8.69 -9.22 0.41
N ASP A 151 7.86 -8.63 1.27
CA ASP A 151 6.55 -9.16 1.58
C ASP A 151 5.62 -9.22 0.36
N THR A 152 4.61 -10.08 0.43
CA THR A 152 3.66 -10.29 -0.67
C THR A 152 2.22 -10.13 -0.18
N GLN A 153 1.38 -9.51 -1.01
CA GLN A 153 -0.05 -9.55 -0.86
C GLN A 153 -0.60 -10.83 -1.50
N LEU A 154 -1.40 -11.57 -0.73
CA LEU A 154 -2.13 -12.72 -1.23
C LEU A 154 -3.59 -12.35 -1.54
N SER A 155 -4.08 -12.86 -2.67
CA SER A 155 -5.47 -12.82 -3.07
C SER A 155 -6.30 -13.65 -2.12
N THR A 156 -7.47 -13.11 -1.79
CA THR A 156 -8.52 -13.84 -1.08
C THR A 156 -9.63 -14.32 -2.01
N THR A 157 -9.52 -14.04 -3.32
CA THR A 157 -10.52 -14.40 -4.32
C THR A 157 -10.08 -15.61 -5.17
N PRO A 158 -11.00 -16.54 -5.49
CA PRO A 158 -10.65 -17.78 -6.20
C PRO A 158 -10.23 -17.59 -7.68
N ASP A 159 -10.51 -16.43 -8.26
CA ASP A 159 -10.27 -16.12 -9.68
C ASP A 159 -8.83 -15.72 -10.01
N ARG A 160 -7.96 -15.64 -8.99
CA ARG A 160 -6.54 -15.27 -9.16
C ARG A 160 -5.67 -16.53 -9.13
N THR A 161 -5.36 -17.06 -10.31
CA THR A 161 -4.70 -18.36 -10.59
C THR A 161 -3.43 -18.65 -9.78
N TYR A 162 -2.70 -17.63 -9.30
CA TYR A 162 -1.45 -17.79 -8.55
C TYR A 162 -1.49 -17.24 -7.13
N GLY A 163 -2.60 -16.63 -6.72
CA GLY A 163 -2.77 -16.08 -5.38
C GLY A 163 -1.85 -14.89 -5.02
N LEU A 164 -0.71 -14.65 -5.67
CA LEU A 164 0.14 -13.49 -5.42
C LEU A 164 -0.35 -12.28 -6.21
N LEU A 165 -0.48 -11.13 -5.54
CA LEU A 165 -0.99 -9.89 -6.14
C LEU A 165 0.08 -8.81 -6.34
N THR A 166 0.84 -8.48 -5.29
CA THR A 166 1.90 -7.44 -5.34
C THR A 166 2.88 -7.61 -4.19
N HIS A 167 3.96 -6.82 -4.19
CA HIS A 167 4.89 -6.64 -3.08
C HIS A 167 4.68 -5.26 -2.45
N PRO A 168 3.79 -5.12 -1.44
CA PRO A 168 3.19 -3.83 -1.10
C PRO A 168 4.08 -2.92 -0.24
N THR A 169 5.09 -3.45 0.43
CA THR A 169 5.92 -2.63 1.32
C THR A 169 6.92 -1.78 0.55
N VAL A 170 7.69 -2.37 -0.36
CA VAL A 170 8.88 -1.72 -0.95
C VAL A 170 8.53 -0.44 -1.74
N PRO A 171 7.52 -0.43 -2.64
CA PRO A 171 7.16 0.76 -3.40
C PRO A 171 6.67 1.90 -2.50
N ALA A 172 5.79 1.59 -1.55
CA ALA A 172 5.25 2.56 -0.60
C ALA A 172 6.35 3.10 0.33
N LEU A 173 7.22 2.24 0.85
CA LEU A 173 8.34 2.62 1.73
C LEU A 173 9.34 3.52 1.02
N ALA A 174 9.86 3.09 -0.14
CA ALA A 174 10.93 3.82 -0.82
C ALA A 174 10.50 5.22 -1.25
N SER A 175 9.26 5.35 -1.76
CA SER A 175 8.70 6.64 -2.18
C SER A 175 8.37 7.55 -1.00
N SER A 176 7.67 7.05 0.02
CA SER A 176 7.28 7.88 1.17
C SER A 176 8.47 8.33 1.99
N LEU A 177 9.48 7.47 2.19
CA LEU A 177 10.69 7.82 2.92
C LEU A 177 11.49 8.91 2.22
N ALA A 178 11.68 8.80 0.90
CA ALA A 178 12.45 9.79 0.16
C ALA A 178 11.78 11.18 0.20
N VAL A 179 10.46 11.23 0.10
CA VAL A 179 9.70 12.48 0.22
C VAL A 179 9.70 13.00 1.66
N ALA A 180 9.60 12.11 2.65
CA ALA A 180 9.65 12.46 4.07
C ALA A 180 10.98 13.10 4.46
N GLU A 181 12.11 12.54 4.00
CA GLU A 181 13.45 13.11 4.21
C GLU A 181 13.60 14.47 3.52
N GLN A 182 13.23 14.56 2.23
CA GLN A 182 13.28 15.81 1.47
C GLN A 182 12.50 16.94 2.15
N ARG A 183 11.32 16.61 2.69
CA ARG A 183 10.41 17.58 3.33
C ARG A 183 10.62 17.73 4.84
N LYS A 184 11.52 16.93 5.45
CA LYS A 184 11.77 16.89 6.89
C LYS A 184 10.48 16.69 7.71
N THR A 185 9.64 15.74 7.29
CA THR A 185 8.36 15.47 7.95
C THR A 185 8.56 14.71 9.26
N SER A 186 7.51 14.68 10.10
CA SER A 186 7.54 13.87 11.31
C SER A 186 7.46 12.37 10.99
N GLY A 187 7.86 11.52 11.95
CA GLY A 187 7.67 10.07 11.84
C GLY A 187 6.19 9.66 11.78
N ALA A 188 5.29 10.47 12.36
CA ALA A 188 3.85 10.27 12.27
C ALA A 188 3.34 10.51 10.84
N ASP A 189 3.75 11.61 10.20
CA ASP A 189 3.40 11.90 8.81
C ASP A 189 3.96 10.84 7.85
N PHE A 190 5.21 10.42 8.09
CA PHE A 190 5.82 9.33 7.33
C PHE A 190 4.99 8.04 7.44
N LEU A 191 4.64 7.62 8.67
CA LEU A 191 3.85 6.41 8.89
C LEU A 191 2.44 6.51 8.30
N GLU A 192 1.79 7.69 8.38
CA GLU A 192 0.51 7.97 7.72
C GLU A 192 0.63 7.76 6.21
N SER A 193 1.66 8.36 5.60
CA SER A 193 1.88 8.29 4.15
C SER A 193 2.20 6.88 3.66
N PHE A 194 3.04 6.14 4.40
CA PHE A 194 3.40 4.76 4.10
C PHE A 194 2.16 3.85 4.11
N ILE A 195 1.40 3.83 5.22
CA ILE A 195 0.21 2.97 5.35
C ILE A 195 -0.85 3.35 4.31
N THR A 196 -1.01 4.64 4.02
CA THR A 196 -1.95 5.11 2.99
C THR A 196 -1.54 4.61 1.61
N GLY A 197 -0.26 4.73 1.24
CA GLY A 197 0.27 4.21 -0.03
C GLY A 197 0.12 2.69 -0.15
N PHE A 198 0.48 1.97 0.92
CA PHE A 198 0.35 0.51 1.03
C PHE A 198 -1.09 0.05 0.76
N GLU A 199 -2.10 0.63 1.44
CA GLU A 199 -3.50 0.24 1.22
C GLU A 199 -3.98 0.63 -0.19
N VAL A 200 -3.56 1.77 -0.75
CA VAL A 200 -3.92 2.14 -2.13
C VAL A 200 -3.36 1.13 -3.14
N GLU A 201 -2.09 0.76 -3.02
CA GLU A 201 -1.47 -0.24 -3.89
C GLU A 201 -2.20 -1.58 -3.79
N CYS A 202 -2.44 -2.05 -2.56
CA CYS A 202 -3.12 -3.32 -2.34
C CYS A 202 -4.55 -3.33 -2.91
N LYS A 203 -5.22 -2.17 -2.88
CA LYS A 203 -6.58 -1.99 -3.43
C LYS A 203 -6.62 -1.91 -4.94
N ILE A 204 -5.53 -1.50 -5.58
CA ILE A 204 -5.40 -1.50 -7.05
C ILE A 204 -5.10 -2.92 -7.54
N ALA A 205 -4.34 -3.70 -6.77
CA ALA A 205 -3.96 -5.07 -7.12
C ALA A 205 -5.11 -6.09 -6.97
N GLU A 206 -6.10 -5.80 -6.12
CA GLU A 206 -7.34 -6.59 -5.98
C GLU A 206 -8.30 -6.40 -7.16
#